data_AF-A0A133UYN1-F1
#
_entry.id   AF-A0A133UYN1-F1
#
_cell.length_a   1.000
_cell.length_b   1.000
_cell.length_c   1.000
_cell.angle_alpha   90.00
_cell.angle_beta   90.00
_cell.angle_gamma   90.00
#
_symmetry.space_group_name_H-M   'P 1'
#
loop_
_entity.id
_entity.type
_entity.pdbx_description
1 polymer ?
#
loop_
_entity_poly.entity_id
_entity_poly.type
_entity_poly.pdbx_seq_one_letter_code
_entity_poly.pdbx_strand_id
1 'polypeptide(L)'
;MSLIKEIEEQLPLPVYPRPGLCQVLQKQGVDVDTATELRATKVFDSGEAGGIVCSIIDKGGRIDEEKQPIVVSLTHLRVKQDHPLSQKISNYQRRRRKNLRGR
;
A
#
# COMPACT_ATOMS: atom_id res chain seq x y z
N MET A 1 -7.23 17.46 -8.66
CA MET A 1 -6.14 16.50 -8.47
C MET A 1 -6.71 15.25 -7.80
N SER A 2 -6.60 14.08 -8.44
CA SER A 2 -7.01 12.81 -7.84
C SER A 2 -5.88 12.29 -6.95
N LEU A 3 -6.18 11.72 -5.77
CA LEU A 3 -5.17 11.23 -4.81
C LEU A 3 -4.12 10.31 -5.45
N ILE A 4 -4.51 9.52 -6.44
CA ILE A 4 -3.63 8.66 -7.21
C ILE A 4 -2.49 9.43 -7.90
N LYS A 5 -2.77 10.58 -8.53
CA LYS A 5 -1.76 11.40 -9.20
C LYS A 5 -0.76 11.97 -8.20
N GLU A 6 -1.25 12.42 -7.04
CA GLU A 6 -0.37 12.92 -5.99
C GLU A 6 0.56 11.83 -5.44
N ILE A 7 0.05 10.60 -5.31
CA ILE A 7 0.87 9.45 -4.91
C ILE A 7 1.92 9.17 -5.99
N GLU A 8 1.51 9.17 -7.26
CA GLU A 8 2.38 8.93 -8.41
C GLU A 8 3.56 9.91 -8.48
N GLU A 9 3.31 11.19 -8.23
CA GLU A 9 4.32 12.26 -8.14
C GLU A 9 5.28 12.12 -6.96
N GLN A 10 5.00 11.21 -6.02
CA GLN A 10 5.82 10.96 -4.82
C GLN A 10 6.40 9.54 -4.80
N LEU A 11 6.29 8.79 -5.91
CA LEU A 11 6.91 7.47 -6.02
C LEU A 11 8.44 7.61 -6.16
N PRO A 12 9.23 6.70 -5.55
CA PRO A 12 8.79 5.59 -4.71
C PRO A 12 8.37 6.03 -3.30
N LEU A 13 7.16 5.65 -2.88
CA LEU A 13 6.57 6.08 -1.60
C LEU A 13 6.91 5.08 -0.47
N PRO A 14 7.49 5.53 0.66
CA PRO A 14 7.75 4.66 1.80
C PRO A 14 6.45 4.29 2.53
N VAL A 15 6.19 3.00 2.61
CA VAL A 15 4.97 2.42 3.19
C VAL A 15 5.29 1.25 4.12
N TYR A 16 4.42 1.02 5.09
CA TYR A 16 4.50 -0.05 6.06
C TYR A 16 3.29 -0.96 5.95
N PRO A 17 3.46 -2.29 5.94
CA PRO A 17 2.34 -3.21 5.88
C PRO A 17 1.53 -3.17 7.19
N ARG A 18 0.23 -3.46 7.09
CA ARG A 18 -0.61 -3.73 8.27
C ARG A 18 -0.51 -5.21 8.68
N PRO A 19 -0.86 -5.58 9.93
CA PRO A 19 -0.75 -6.96 10.41
C PRO A 19 -1.41 -8.01 9.50
N GLY A 20 -2.57 -7.69 8.93
CA GLY A 20 -3.27 -8.58 8.00
C GLY A 20 -2.51 -8.82 6.69
N LEU A 21 -1.80 -7.80 6.19
CA LEU A 21 -0.94 -7.95 5.01
C LEU A 21 0.33 -8.73 5.35
N CYS A 22 0.92 -8.49 6.52
CA CYS A 22 2.11 -9.23 6.96
C CYS A 22 1.85 -10.74 6.97
N GLN A 23 0.70 -11.17 7.51
CA GLN A 23 0.32 -12.59 7.51
C GLN A 23 0.16 -13.17 6.09
N VAL A 24 -0.36 -12.39 5.14
CA VAL A 24 -0.49 -12.84 3.75
C VAL A 24 0.88 -12.97 3.09
N LEU A 25 1.76 -11.99 3.29
CA LEU A 25 3.11 -11.98 2.74
C LEU A 25 3.97 -13.11 3.33
N GLN A 26 3.91 -13.32 4.64
CA GLN A 26 4.61 -14.42 5.31
C GLN A 26 4.15 -15.79 4.78
N LYS A 27 2.85 -15.96 4.49
CA LYS A 27 2.32 -17.18 3.84
C LYS A 27 2.84 -17.39 2.42
N GLN A 28 3.24 -16.32 1.75
CA GLN A 28 3.89 -16.36 0.43
C GLN A 28 5.42 -16.54 0.53
N GLY A 29 5.97 -16.74 1.73
CA GLY A 29 7.41 -16.88 1.97
C GLY A 29 8.16 -15.56 2.08
N VAL A 30 7.43 -14.43 2.15
CA VAL A 30 8.01 -13.09 2.29
C VAL A 30 8.03 -12.70 3.77
N ASP A 31 9.21 -12.77 4.38
CA ASP A 31 9.41 -12.40 5.79
C ASP A 31 9.38 -10.87 5.96
N VAL A 32 8.23 -10.34 6.38
CA VAL A 32 8.00 -8.93 6.65
C VAL A 32 7.14 -8.74 7.91
N ASP A 33 7.41 -7.66 8.63
CA ASP A 33 6.64 -7.20 9.77
C ASP A 33 6.03 -5.82 9.52
N THR A 34 5.12 -5.40 10.39
CA THR A 34 4.56 -4.06 10.43
C THR A 34 5.59 -2.93 10.57
N ALA A 35 6.79 -3.22 11.08
CA ALA A 35 7.90 -2.28 11.14
C ALA A 35 8.78 -2.27 9.86
N THR A 36 8.58 -3.24 8.95
CA THR A 36 9.36 -3.32 7.72
C THR A 36 8.95 -2.21 6.76
N GLU A 37 9.92 -1.38 6.37
CA GLU A 37 9.72 -0.35 5.36
C GLU A 37 9.73 -0.97 3.97
N LEU A 38 8.59 -0.86 3.28
CA LEU A 38 8.39 -1.23 1.90
C LEU A 38 8.31 0.03 1.04
N ARG A 39 8.49 -0.11 -0.27
CA ARG A 39 8.40 1.00 -1.22
C ARG A 39 7.29 0.71 -2.21
N ALA A 40 6.31 1.59 -2.30
CA ALA A 40 5.38 1.55 -3.40
C ALA A 40 6.05 2.14 -4.65
N THR A 41 6.07 1.40 -5.74
CA THR A 41 6.73 1.76 -7.02
C THR A 41 5.74 2.14 -8.10
N LYS A 42 4.51 1.64 -8.02
CA LYS A 42 3.41 1.96 -8.93
C LYS A 42 2.10 2.09 -8.17
N VAL A 43 1.18 2.88 -8.71
CA VAL A 43 -0.15 3.11 -8.12
C VAL A 43 -1.20 3.07 -9.23
N PHE A 44 -2.31 2.38 -8.97
CA PHE A 44 -3.39 2.21 -9.93
C PHE A 44 -4.75 2.26 -9.23
N ASP A 45 -5.80 2.68 -9.94
CA ASP A 45 -7.17 2.55 -9.46
C ASP A 45 -7.77 1.26 -9.99
N SER A 46 -8.02 0.31 -9.09
CA SER A 46 -8.66 -0.98 -9.35
C SER A 46 -10.20 -0.90 -9.25
N GLY A 47 -10.77 0.31 -9.11
CA GLY A 47 -12.21 0.55 -9.16
C GLY A 47 -12.92 0.40 -7.80
N GLU A 48 -14.23 0.16 -7.82
CA GLU A 48 -15.06 0.19 -6.60
C GLU A 48 -14.79 -0.98 -5.63
N ALA A 49 -14.37 -2.14 -6.14
CA ALA A 49 -14.00 -3.28 -5.29
C ALA A 49 -12.58 -3.12 -4.72
N GLY A 50 -11.56 -2.98 -5.57
CA GLY A 50 -10.14 -2.96 -5.16
C GLY A 50 -9.60 -1.61 -4.70
N GLY A 51 -10.13 -0.53 -5.26
CA GLY A 51 -9.75 0.85 -4.92
C GLY A 51 -8.37 1.20 -5.40
N ILE A 52 -7.72 2.12 -4.70
CA ILE A 52 -6.34 2.47 -5.00
C ILE A 52 -5.48 1.30 -4.55
N VAL A 53 -4.77 0.70 -5.49
CA VAL A 53 -3.80 -0.37 -5.28
C VAL A 53 -2.41 0.12 -5.62
N CYS A 54 -1.41 -0.43 -4.95
CA CYS A 54 -0.01 -0.10 -5.18
C CYS A 54 0.79 -1.38 -5.41
N SER A 55 1.74 -1.33 -6.33
CA SER A 55 2.81 -2.33 -6.40
C SER A 55 3.86 -1.97 -5.36
N ILE A 56 4.27 -2.94 -4.54
CA ILE A 56 5.27 -2.77 -3.50
C ILE A 56 6.51 -3.61 -3.78
N ILE A 57 7.67 -3.09 -3.38
CA ILE A 57 8.93 -3.81 -3.30
C ILE A 57 9.51 -3.67 -1.89
N ASP A 58 10.37 -4.59 -1.48
CA ASP A 58 11.14 -4.45 -0.25
C ASP A 58 12.61 -4.10 -0.56
N LYS A 59 13.29 -3.51 0.42
CA LYS A 59 14.72 -3.15 0.28
C LYS A 59 15.65 -4.38 0.24
N GLY A 60 15.19 -5.53 0.75
CA GLY A 60 15.95 -6.78 0.82
C GLY A 60 15.83 -7.64 -0.44
N GLY A 61 15.09 -7.21 -1.46
CA GLY A 61 14.95 -7.93 -2.73
C GLY A 61 14.14 -9.24 -2.64
N ARG A 62 13.35 -9.40 -1.58
CA ARG A 62 12.41 -10.52 -1.38
C ARG A 62 11.15 -10.35 -2.23
N ILE A 63 10.76 -9.11 -2.46
CA ILE A 63 9.67 -8.67 -3.32
C ILE A 63 10.30 -7.90 -4.47
N ASP A 64 10.37 -8.58 -5.61
CA ASP A 64 10.98 -8.06 -6.83
C ASP A 64 9.88 -7.70 -7.83
N GLU A 65 9.93 -6.50 -8.39
CA GLU A 65 8.88 -6.02 -9.31
C GLU A 65 8.82 -6.83 -10.61
N GLU A 66 9.95 -7.38 -11.07
CA GLU A 66 10.04 -8.11 -12.34
C GLU A 66 9.71 -9.61 -12.16
N LYS A 67 10.12 -10.21 -11.04
CA LYS A 67 9.90 -11.65 -10.78
C LYS A 67 8.59 -11.93 -10.06
N GLN A 68 8.24 -11.12 -9.06
CA GLN A 68 7.07 -11.33 -8.19
C GLN A 68 6.47 -10.00 -7.75
N PRO A 69 5.82 -9.26 -8.67
CA PRO A 69 5.17 -7.99 -8.33
C PRO A 69 4.04 -8.23 -7.35
N ILE A 70 4.16 -7.68 -6.14
CA ILE A 70 3.10 -7.74 -5.13
C ILE A 70 2.25 -6.49 -5.24
N VAL A 71 1.00 -6.68 -5.66
CA VAL A 71 -0.01 -5.62 -5.74
C VAL A 71 -0.93 -5.71 -4.53
N VAL A 72 -1.10 -4.59 -3.84
CA VAL A 72 -1.88 -4.52 -2.61
C VAL A 72 -2.70 -3.24 -2.53
N SER A 73 -3.94 -3.33 -2.04
CA SER A 73 -4.77 -2.15 -1.80
C SER A 73 -4.14 -1.22 -0.77
N LEU A 74 -4.19 0.07 -1.04
CA LEU A 74 -3.69 1.14 -0.18
C LEU A 74 -4.30 1.08 1.23
N THR A 75 -5.47 0.47 1.41
CA THR A 75 -6.13 0.23 2.71
C THR A 75 -5.36 -0.71 3.64
N HIS A 76 -4.55 -1.61 3.09
CA HIS A 76 -3.70 -2.55 3.83
C HIS A 76 -2.30 -2.00 4.14
N LEU A 77 -2.01 -0.79 3.66
CA LEU A 77 -0.75 -0.10 3.90
C LEU A 77 -0.92 1.01 4.93
N ARG A 78 0.20 1.46 5.47
CA ARG A 78 0.34 2.69 6.26
C ARG A 78 1.46 3.50 5.65
N VAL A 79 1.24 4.79 5.49
CA VAL A 79 2.30 5.70 5.03
C VAL A 79 3.04 6.23 6.25
N LYS A 80 4.33 6.52 6.09
CA LYS A 80 5.12 7.18 7.12
C LYS A 80 4.42 8.45 7.61
N GLN A 81 4.34 8.64 8.94
CA GLN A 81 3.55 9.73 9.52
C GLN A 81 4.03 11.11 9.06
N ASP A 82 5.35 11.30 8.93
CA ASP A 82 5.99 12.53 8.44
C ASP A 82 5.80 12.80 6.94
N HIS A 83 5.15 11.90 6.19
CA HIS A 83 4.97 12.09 4.76
C HIS A 83 3.85 13.11 4.47
N PRO A 84 4.00 14.04 3.52
CA PRO A 84 2.97 15.05 3.19
C PRO A 84 1.62 14.42 2.80
N LEU A 85 1.65 13.24 2.16
CA LEU A 85 0.45 12.50 1.77
C LEU A 85 -0.20 11.66 2.88
N SER A 86 0.43 11.56 4.06
CA SER A 86 -0.05 10.74 5.19
C SER A 86 -1.50 11.04 5.55
N GLN A 87 -1.86 12.33 5.66
CA GLN A 87 -3.22 12.78 5.99
C GLN A 87 -4.22 12.46 4.87
N LYS A 88 -3.85 12.73 3.61
CA LYS A 88 -4.72 12.47 2.46
C LYS A 88 -5.02 10.98 2.30
N ILE A 89 -4.00 10.14 2.44
CA ILE A 89 -4.12 8.69 2.36
C ILE A 89 -4.91 8.16 3.54
N SER A 90 -4.68 8.66 4.75
CA SER A 90 -5.46 8.28 5.94
C SER A 90 -6.95 8.61 5.78
N ASN A 91 -7.28 9.78 5.24
CA ASN A 91 -8.65 10.19 4.94
C ASN A 91 -9.30 9.27 3.90
N TYR A 92 -8.60 8.93 2.82
CA TYR A 92 -9.05 7.95 1.83
C TYR A 92 -9.34 6.59 2.47
N GLN A 93 -8.38 6.05 3.23
CA GLN A 93 -8.52 4.76 3.90
C GLN A 93 -9.70 4.74 4.90
N ARG A 94 -9.96 5.86 5.58
CA ARG A 94 -11.07 5.99 6.54
C ARG A 94 -12.41 5.99 5.81
N ARG A 95 -12.53 6.75 4.72
CA ARG A 95 -13.74 6.76 3.87
C ARG A 95 -14.01 5.36 3.30
N ARG A 96 -12.98 4.71 2.75
CA ARG A 96 -13.08 3.36 2.18
C ARG A 96 -13.54 2.33 3.22
N ARG A 97 -12.94 2.32 4.41
CA ARG A 97 -13.32 1.38 5.49
C ARG A 97 -14.74 1.60 6.01
N LYS A 98 -15.26 2.82 5.99
CA LYS A 98 -16.67 3.09 6.31
C LYS A 98 -17.60 2.47 5.28
N ASN A 99 -17.29 2.63 3.99
CA ASN A 99 -18.11 2.07 2.91
C ASN A 99 -18.07 0.53 2.89
N LEU A 100 -16.95 -0.09 3.24
CA LEU A 100 -16.82 -1.56 3.32
C LEU A 100 -17.58 -2.19 4.51
N ARG A 101 -17.86 -1.42 5.57
CA ARG A 101 -18.62 -1.89 6.74
C ARG A 101 -20.14 -1.70 6.60
N GLY A 102 -20.59 -1.00 5.55
CA GLY A 102 -22.00 -0.72 5.30
C GLY A 102 -22.65 -1.69 4.31
N ARG A 103 -22.02 -2.82 4.00
CA ARG A 103 -22.60 -3.93 3.21
C ARG A 103 -22.82 -5.13 4.11
#